data_AF-A0A1L3MXU8-F1
#
_entry.id   AF-A0A1L3MXU8-F1
#
_cell.length_a   1.000
_cell.length_b   1.000
_cell.length_c   1.000
_cell.angle_alpha   90.00
_cell.angle_beta   90.00
_cell.angle_gamma   90.00
#
_symmetry.space_group_name_H-M   'P 1'
#
loop_
_entity.id
_entity.type
_entity.pdbx_description
1 polymer ?
#
loop_
_entity_poly.entity_id
_entity_poly.type
_entity_poly.pdbx_seq_one_letter_code
_entity_poly.pdbx_strand_id
1 'polypeptide(L)'
;MNENELSRGVSSDFIPSVEDIVDSHGDIRNLETFFTYLEKVSEKVPETIRVVKYTTEGAPIIHDLAYDGENHIISTIDSTRDEFGQGDISRAICKSIEKEEMVDRTDYSLSGCDVVEHDRLILVEWE
;
A
#
# COMPACT_ATOMS: atom_id res chain seq x y z
N MET A 1 6.67 42.56 5.63
CA MET A 1 6.64 41.09 5.62
C MET A 1 6.05 40.68 4.29
N ASN A 2 6.87 39.99 3.50
CA ASN A 2 6.64 39.55 2.14
C ASN A 2 5.63 38.39 2.10
N GLU A 3 4.65 38.47 1.21
CA GLU A 3 3.61 37.45 0.98
C GLU A 3 4.15 36.14 0.36
N ASN A 4 5.47 35.96 0.36
CA ASN A 4 6.19 34.87 -0.31
C ASN A 4 6.89 33.90 0.66
N GLU A 5 6.52 33.94 1.95
CA GLU A 5 6.96 32.96 2.97
C GLU A 5 5.82 32.10 3.53
N LEU A 6 4.58 32.28 3.07
CA LEU A 6 3.46 31.38 3.41
C LEU A 6 3.36 30.14 2.50
N SER A 7 4.27 29.97 1.53
CA SER A 7 4.26 28.84 0.59
C SER A 7 5.35 27.78 0.86
N ARG A 8 6.02 27.83 2.02
CA ARG A 8 7.05 26.85 2.42
C ARG A 8 6.52 25.80 3.41
N GLY A 9 5.33 25.28 3.17
CA GLY A 9 4.74 24.28 4.06
C GLY A 9 3.45 23.62 3.60
N VAL A 10 3.18 23.56 2.29
CA VAL A 10 2.08 22.75 1.75
C VAL A 10 2.54 22.11 0.45
N SER A 11 2.75 20.79 0.49
CA SER A 11 2.30 19.87 -0.57
C SER A 11 2.73 18.43 -0.23
N SER A 12 2.09 17.84 0.80
CA SER A 12 1.73 16.42 0.67
C SER A 12 0.38 16.36 -0.06
N ASP A 13 0.29 16.91 -1.28
CA ASP A 13 -0.96 17.03 -2.05
C ASP A 13 -1.48 15.68 -2.57
N PHE A 14 -1.03 14.56 -2.00
CA PHE A 14 -1.63 13.28 -2.27
C PHE A 14 -2.98 13.21 -1.56
N ILE A 15 -4.04 13.29 -2.35
CA ILE A 15 -5.41 13.08 -1.92
C ILE A 15 -5.77 11.65 -2.34
N PRO A 16 -5.93 10.70 -1.39
CA PRO A 16 -6.38 9.36 -1.72
C PRO A 16 -7.74 9.41 -2.42
N SER A 17 -7.95 8.51 -3.38
CA SER A 17 -9.27 8.33 -3.97
C SER A 17 -10.25 7.75 -2.95
N VAL A 18 -11.54 7.80 -3.26
CA VAL A 18 -12.57 7.16 -2.41
C VAL A 18 -12.50 5.64 -2.43
N GLU A 19 -11.81 5.05 -3.40
CA GLU A 19 -11.61 3.60 -3.56
C GLU A 19 -10.27 3.14 -2.94
N ASP A 20 -9.38 4.08 -2.62
CA ASP A 20 -8.08 3.75 -2.03
C ASP A 20 -8.27 3.16 -0.62
N ILE A 21 -7.56 2.08 -0.33
CA ILE A 21 -7.44 1.54 1.03
C ILE A 21 -6.45 2.44 1.76
N VAL A 22 -6.85 3.04 2.88
CA VAL A 22 -6.01 4.02 3.57
C VAL A 22 -5.74 3.56 4.99
N ASP A 23 -4.47 3.27 5.29
CA ASP A 23 -3.96 2.92 6.61
C ASP A 23 -3.31 4.15 7.25
N SER A 24 -3.96 4.65 8.31
CA SER A 24 -3.45 5.74 9.16
C SER A 24 -3.09 5.20 10.55
N HIS A 25 -1.98 4.48 10.65
CA HIS A 25 -1.49 3.88 11.89
C HIS A 25 -2.40 2.80 12.48
N GLY A 26 -2.95 1.93 11.62
CA GLY A 26 -3.85 0.85 11.99
C GLY A 26 -5.33 1.23 11.93
N ASP A 27 -5.67 2.50 11.79
CA ASP A 27 -7.02 2.92 11.41
C ASP A 27 -7.17 2.82 9.90
N ILE A 28 -7.79 1.72 9.44
CA ILE A 28 -7.90 1.37 8.02
C ILE A 28 -9.28 1.71 7.49
N ARG A 29 -9.33 2.53 6.45
CA ARG A 29 -10.56 2.80 5.68
C ARG A 29 -10.61 1.98 4.40
N ASN A 30 -11.83 1.68 3.95
CA ASN A 30 -12.13 0.90 2.74
C ASN A 30 -11.54 -0.53 2.78
N LEU A 31 -11.44 -1.10 3.99
CA LEU A 31 -10.89 -2.45 4.20
C LEU A 31 -11.67 -3.53 3.42
N GLU A 32 -12.97 -3.34 3.22
CA GLU A 32 -13.80 -4.21 2.39
C GLU A 32 -13.34 -4.29 0.93
N THR A 33 -12.72 -3.23 0.41
CA THR A 33 -12.12 -3.22 -0.94
C THR A 33 -10.90 -4.16 -0.98
N PHE A 34 -10.11 -4.19 0.09
CA PHE A 34 -9.00 -5.12 0.22
C PHE A 34 -9.48 -6.58 0.24
N PHE A 35 -10.52 -6.89 1.02
CA PHE A 35 -11.07 -8.25 1.05
C PHE A 35 -11.70 -8.66 -0.29
N THR A 36 -12.38 -7.74 -0.96
CA THR A 36 -12.89 -7.98 -2.32
C THR A 36 -11.73 -8.32 -3.28
N TYR A 37 -10.60 -7.61 -3.20
CA TYR A 37 -9.42 -7.95 -3.98
C TYR A 37 -8.88 -9.34 -3.67
N LEU A 38 -8.79 -9.75 -2.40
CA LEU A 38 -8.38 -11.11 -2.04
C LEU A 38 -9.33 -12.17 -2.63
N GLU A 39 -10.63 -11.92 -2.61
CA GLU A 39 -11.63 -12.77 -3.26
C GLU A 39 -11.36 -12.86 -4.77
N LYS A 40 -11.16 -11.73 -5.46
CA LYS A 40 -10.84 -11.69 -6.90
C LYS A 40 -9.56 -12.44 -7.24
N VAL A 41 -8.52 -12.30 -6.43
CA VAL A 41 -7.27 -13.07 -6.59
C VAL A 41 -7.55 -14.57 -6.47
N SER A 42 -8.35 -14.98 -5.48
CA SER A 42 -8.72 -16.40 -5.29
C SER A 42 -9.54 -16.97 -6.45
N GLU A 43 -10.39 -16.13 -7.06
CA GLU A 43 -11.24 -16.46 -8.21
C GLU A 43 -10.52 -16.37 -9.55
N LYS A 44 -9.23 -15.99 -9.55
CA LYS A 44 -8.43 -15.76 -10.77
C LYS A 44 -9.01 -14.66 -11.66
N VAL A 45 -9.58 -13.63 -11.05
CA VAL A 45 -10.13 -12.46 -11.75
C VAL A 45 -9.08 -11.34 -11.69
N PRO A 46 -8.66 -10.76 -12.83
CA PRO A 46 -7.76 -9.61 -12.83
C PRO A 46 -8.37 -8.45 -12.03
N GLU A 47 -7.60 -7.88 -11.11
CA GLU A 47 -8.05 -6.78 -10.25
C GLU A 47 -6.86 -5.92 -9.85
N THR A 48 -7.11 -4.65 -9.56
CA THR A 48 -6.10 -3.70 -9.08
C THR A 48 -6.60 -2.96 -7.86
N ILE A 49 -5.73 -2.80 -6.87
CA ILE A 49 -5.99 -1.97 -5.70
C ILE A 49 -4.80 -1.05 -5.41
N ARG A 50 -5.10 0.00 -4.65
CA ARG A 50 -4.12 0.92 -4.08
C ARG A 50 -4.26 0.93 -2.57
N VAL A 51 -3.16 0.63 -1.88
CA VAL A 51 -3.02 0.84 -0.43
C VAL A 51 -2.17 2.09 -0.21
N VAL A 52 -2.67 3.00 0.62
CA VAL A 52 -1.98 4.23 1.01
C VAL A 52 -1.70 4.13 2.49
N LYS A 53 -0.42 4.06 2.86
CA LYS A 53 0.01 4.01 4.25
C LYS A 53 0.64 5.33 4.63
N TYR A 54 0.16 5.95 5.69
CA TYR A 54 0.77 7.18 6.21
C TYR A 54 1.89 6.89 7.21
N THR A 55 3.04 7.55 7.02
CA THR A 55 4.12 7.58 8.01
C THR A 55 3.72 8.40 9.22
N THR A 56 4.49 8.32 10.31
CA THR A 56 4.22 9.07 11.56
C THR A 56 4.20 10.57 11.33
N GLU A 57 4.99 11.05 10.37
CA GLU A 57 5.09 12.44 9.95
C GLU A 57 3.94 12.87 9.01
N GLY A 58 3.10 11.92 8.58
CA GLY A 58 1.97 12.15 7.68
C GLY A 58 2.32 12.09 6.19
N ALA A 59 3.50 11.53 5.84
CA ALA A 59 3.85 11.30 4.44
C ALA A 59 3.14 10.03 3.90
N PRO A 60 2.55 10.05 2.71
CA PRO A 60 1.93 8.88 2.11
C PRO A 60 2.97 7.99 1.42
N ILE A 61 2.91 6.70 1.71
CA ILE A 61 3.54 5.63 0.93
C ILE A 61 2.43 4.96 0.11
N ILE A 62 2.59 4.94 -1.21
CA ILE A 62 1.59 4.38 -2.13
C ILE A 62 2.04 2.99 -2.55
N HIS A 63 1.18 2.00 -2.35
CA HIS A 63 1.42 0.61 -2.72
C HIS A 63 0.32 0.12 -3.66
N ASP A 64 0.64 0.09 -4.95
CA ASP A 64 -0.25 -0.42 -6.00
C ASP A 64 -0.01 -1.93 -6.20
N LEU A 65 -1.10 -2.70 -6.17
CA LEU A 65 -1.10 -4.14 -6.45
C LEU A 65 -2.00 -4.41 -7.65
N ALA A 66 -1.45 -5.05 -8.68
CA ALA A 66 -2.21 -5.46 -9.85
C ALA A 66 -2.04 -6.96 -10.09
N TYR A 67 -3.12 -7.72 -9.96
CA TYR A 67 -3.15 -9.15 -10.24
C TYR A 67 -3.57 -9.41 -11.68
N ASP A 68 -2.86 -10.31 -12.37
CA ASP A 68 -3.06 -10.60 -13.78
C ASP A 68 -4.22 -11.58 -14.08
N GLY A 69 -4.87 -12.12 -13.05
CA GLY A 69 -5.88 -13.17 -13.21
C GLY A 69 -5.29 -14.58 -13.39
N GLU A 70 -3.97 -14.72 -13.28
CA GLU A 70 -3.28 -16.01 -13.40
C GLU A 70 -2.36 -16.26 -12.22
N ASN A 71 -1.10 -15.82 -12.31
CA ASN A 71 -0.04 -16.22 -11.38
C ASN A 71 0.84 -15.07 -10.90
N HIS A 72 0.59 -13.83 -11.35
CA HIS A 72 1.45 -12.70 -11.03
C HIS A 72 0.66 -11.55 -10.40
N ILE A 73 1.25 -11.04 -9.33
CA ILE A 73 0.87 -9.79 -8.69
C ILE A 73 2.02 -8.83 -8.93
N ILE A 74 1.75 -7.79 -9.70
CA ILE A 74 2.67 -6.68 -9.87
C ILE A 74 2.51 -5.77 -8.65
N SER A 75 3.57 -5.65 -7.86
CA SER A 75 3.66 -4.74 -6.73
C SER A 75 4.49 -3.52 -7.12
N THR A 76 3.97 -2.32 -6.92
CA THR A 76 4.71 -1.06 -7.08
C THR A 76 4.57 -0.24 -5.81
N ILE A 77 5.69 0.17 -5.21
CA ILE A 77 5.71 1.00 -4.00
C ILE A 77 6.36 2.33 -4.36
N ASP A 78 5.66 3.43 -4.11
CA ASP A 78 6.14 4.79 -4.27
C ASP A 78 6.26 5.43 -2.88
N SER A 79 7.51 5.60 -2.45
CA SER A 79 7.90 6.27 -1.20
C SER A 79 8.46 7.68 -1.45
N THR A 80 8.35 8.23 -2.66
CA THR A 80 9.00 9.50 -3.07
C THR A 80 8.55 10.74 -2.27
N ARG A 81 7.45 10.62 -1.51
CA ARG A 81 6.89 11.67 -0.66
C ARG A 81 7.28 11.53 0.82
N ASP A 82 7.94 10.43 1.18
CA ASP A 82 8.51 10.21 2.50
C ASP A 82 9.94 10.77 2.53
N GLU A 83 10.09 11.96 3.11
CA GLU A 83 11.38 12.67 3.21
C GLU A 83 12.41 11.94 4.09
N PHE A 84 11.96 11.02 4.96
CA PHE A 84 12.83 10.27 5.88
C PHE A 84 13.03 8.81 5.46
N GLY A 85 12.26 8.35 4.45
CA GLY A 85 12.36 7.02 3.86
C GLY A 85 13.39 6.92 2.74
N GLN A 86 13.26 5.88 1.91
CA GLN A 86 14.14 5.67 0.75
C GLN A 86 13.91 6.71 -0.36
N GLY A 87 12.69 7.26 -0.45
CA GLY A 87 12.35 8.28 -1.43
C GLY A 87 12.37 7.77 -2.88
N ASP A 88 12.12 6.47 -3.08
CA ASP A 88 12.22 5.80 -4.37
C ASP A 88 10.90 5.14 -4.80
N ILE A 89 10.90 4.65 -6.04
CA ILE A 89 9.84 3.81 -6.58
C ILE A 89 10.42 2.43 -6.82
N SER A 90 9.90 1.43 -6.12
CA SER A 90 10.31 0.03 -6.26
C SER A 90 9.19 -0.80 -6.89
N ARG A 91 9.57 -1.87 -7.57
CA ARG A 91 8.64 -2.76 -8.26
C ARG A 91 9.12 -4.21 -8.17
N ALA A 92 8.19 -5.11 -7.90
CA ALA A 92 8.41 -6.55 -7.94
C ALA A 92 7.23 -7.29 -8.58
N ILE A 93 7.51 -8.48 -9.09
CA ILE A 93 6.50 -9.46 -9.50
C ILE A 93 6.47 -10.56 -8.44
N CYS A 94 5.33 -10.69 -7.77
CA CYS A 94 5.08 -11.67 -6.73
C CYS A 94 4.04 -12.70 -7.19
N LYS A 95 3.90 -13.82 -6.47
CA LYS A 95 3.07 -14.96 -6.89
C LYS A 95 1.78 -15.12 -6.10
N SER A 96 1.79 -14.73 -4.84
CA SER A 96 0.67 -14.95 -3.94
C SER A 96 0.65 -13.94 -2.80
N ILE A 97 -0.49 -13.90 -2.10
CA ILE A 97 -0.67 -13.18 -0.85
C ILE A 97 -0.79 -14.23 0.25
N GLU A 98 0.01 -14.06 1.30
CA GLU A 98 -0.03 -14.86 2.51
C GLU A 98 -0.78 -14.10 3.61
N LYS A 99 -1.60 -14.83 4.36
CA LYS A 99 -2.33 -14.36 5.52
C LYS A 99 -1.78 -15.05 6.75
N GLU A 100 -1.30 -14.29 7.72
CA GLU A 100 -0.83 -14.80 9.01
C GLU A 100 -1.70 -14.23 10.13
N GLU A 101 -2.50 -15.09 10.76
CA GLU A 101 -3.38 -14.73 11.89
C GLU A 101 -2.63 -14.90 13.21
N MET A 102 -2.62 -13.86 14.04
CA MET A 102 -2.07 -13.83 15.38
C MET A 102 -3.17 -13.56 16.41
N VAL A 103 -2.79 -13.45 17.69
CA VAL A 103 -3.75 -13.26 18.79
C VAL A 103 -4.41 -11.88 18.76
N ASP A 104 -3.72 -10.86 18.27
CA ASP A 104 -4.13 -9.46 18.32
C ASP A 104 -4.14 -8.78 16.96
N ARG A 105 -3.79 -9.50 15.89
CA ARG A 105 -3.74 -8.95 14.53
C ARG A 105 -3.68 -10.02 13.45
N THR A 106 -3.92 -9.60 12.23
CA THR A 106 -3.69 -10.37 11.01
C THR A 106 -2.74 -9.60 10.08
N ASP A 107 -1.66 -10.26 9.64
CA ASP A 107 -0.69 -9.70 8.70
C ASP A 107 -0.97 -10.25 7.29
N TYR A 108 -1.00 -9.36 6.28
CA TYR A 108 -1.14 -9.72 4.88
C TYR A 108 0.13 -9.33 4.11
N SER A 109 0.80 -10.31 3.49
CA SER A 109 2.08 -10.08 2.82
C SER A 109 2.22 -10.77 1.47
N LEU A 110 3.03 -10.21 0.58
CA LEU A 110 3.37 -10.78 -0.71
C LEU A 110 4.41 -11.89 -0.57
N SER A 111 4.24 -12.95 -1.35
CA SER A 111 5.16 -14.09 -1.39
C SER A 111 5.59 -14.45 -2.80
N GLY A 112 6.75 -15.12 -2.90
CA GLY A 112 7.33 -15.55 -4.16
C GLY A 112 7.79 -14.41 -5.07
N CYS A 113 8.16 -13.25 -4.51
CA CYS A 113 8.63 -12.08 -5.24
C CYS A 113 10.00 -12.33 -5.93
N ASP A 114 10.16 -11.77 -7.13
CA ASP A 114 11.39 -11.83 -7.93
C ASP A 114 12.50 -10.88 -7.43
N VAL A 115 12.15 -9.86 -6.65
CA VAL A 115 13.08 -8.95 -5.98
C VAL A 115 13.14 -9.26 -4.48
N VAL A 116 14.35 -9.54 -3.97
CA VAL A 116 14.55 -9.99 -2.57
C VAL A 116 14.26 -8.89 -1.56
N GLU A 117 14.80 -7.68 -1.78
CA GLU A 117 14.73 -6.51 -0.89
C GLU A 117 13.43 -5.69 -1.05
N HIS A 118 12.47 -6.20 -1.83
CA HIS A 118 11.18 -5.53 -2.03
C HIS A 118 10.31 -5.69 -0.79
N ASP A 119 9.69 -4.60 -0.32
CA ASP A 119 8.77 -4.67 0.81
C ASP A 119 7.55 -5.52 0.43
N ARG A 120 7.24 -6.47 1.30
CA ARG A 120 6.21 -7.49 1.09
C ARG A 120 4.97 -7.22 1.91
N LEU A 121 5.04 -6.40 2.95
CA LEU A 121 3.91 -6.17 3.82
C LEU A 121 2.90 -5.27 3.08
N ILE A 122 1.66 -5.76 2.95
CA ILE A 122 0.58 -5.01 2.31
C ILE A 122 -0.21 -4.27 3.39
N LEU A 123 -0.65 -5.00 4.42
CA LEU A 123 -1.57 -4.49 5.44
C LEU A 123 -1.42 -5.29 6.74
N VAL A 124 -1.68 -4.63 7.86
CA VAL A 124 -1.81 -5.24 9.18
C VAL A 124 -3.14 -4.81 9.79
N GLU A 125 -4.02 -5.76 10.05
CA GLU A 125 -5.35 -5.54 10.65
C GLU A 125 -5.28 -5.92 12.13
N TRP A 126 -5.52 -4.99 13.04
CA TRP A 126 -5.52 -5.24 14.50
C TRP A 126 -6.92 -5.63 15.00
N GLU A 127 -7.00 -6.60 15.92
CA GLU A 127 -8.25 -7.08 16.54
C GLU A 127 -8.74 -6.23 17.74
#